data_AF-A0A2D6UFX2-F1
#
_entry.id   AF-A0A2D6UFX2-F1
#
_cell.length_a   1.000
_cell.length_b   1.000
_cell.length_c   1.000
_cell.angle_alpha   90.00
_cell.angle_beta   90.00
_cell.angle_gamma   90.00
#
_symmetry.space_group_name_H-M   'P 1'
#
loop_
_entity.id
_entity.type
_entity.pdbx_description
1 polymer ?
#
loop_
_entity_poly.entity_id
_entity_poly.type
_entity_poly.pdbx_seq_one_letter_code
_entity_poly.pdbx_strand_id
1 'polypeptide(L)'
;RAYRSQNRIEGSSIYHRMGDQDLTSDVNFTDLQNWSNKLGWEITSLETQRDFVMRLMPSCKEDSVTLPAVEFILNPEGAGRAFKVLEARKL
;
A
#
# COMPACT_ATOMS: atom_id res chain seq x y z
N ARG A 1 -6.86 -3.93 -12.15
CA ARG A 1 -6.33 -5.31 -12.33
C ARG A 1 -7.23 -6.29 -11.60
N ALA A 2 -7.25 -7.56 -11.99
CA ALA A 2 -7.99 -8.60 -11.28
C ALA A 2 -7.05 -9.66 -10.71
N TYR A 3 -7.46 -10.36 -9.66
CA TYR A 3 -6.74 -11.50 -9.10
C TYR A 3 -7.67 -12.70 -8.92
N ARG A 4 -7.17 -13.87 -9.31
CA ARG A 4 -7.85 -15.15 -9.09
C ARG A 4 -6.82 -16.25 -8.88
N SER A 5 -6.94 -17.01 -7.79
CA SER A 5 -6.03 -18.13 -7.48
C SER A 5 -4.55 -17.72 -7.58
N GLN A 6 -4.17 -16.60 -6.95
CA GLN A 6 -2.82 -15.99 -6.96
C GLN A 6 -2.31 -15.52 -8.34
N ASN A 7 -3.12 -15.54 -9.38
CA ASN A 7 -2.75 -15.05 -10.71
C ASN A 7 -3.27 -13.64 -10.94
N ARG A 8 -2.40 -12.77 -11.46
CA ARG A 8 -2.76 -11.42 -11.91
C ARG A 8 -3.38 -11.48 -13.30
N ILE A 9 -4.51 -10.83 -13.48
CA ILE A 9 -5.27 -10.76 -14.73
C ILE A 9 -5.44 -9.28 -15.12
N GLU A 10 -5.17 -8.98 -16.39
CA GLU A 10 -5.19 -7.62 -16.94
C GLU A 10 -5.88 -7.56 -18.32
N GLY A 11 -6.01 -6.34 -18.86
CA GLY A 11 -6.66 -6.12 -20.16
C GLY A 11 -8.14 -6.47 -20.14
N SER A 12 -8.68 -6.89 -21.29
CA SER A 12 -10.09 -7.28 -21.44
C SER A 12 -10.45 -8.53 -20.64
N SER A 13 -9.47 -9.35 -20.24
CA SER A 13 -9.69 -10.57 -19.46
C SER A 13 -10.30 -10.30 -18.08
N ILE A 14 -10.26 -9.06 -17.58
CA ILE A 14 -10.93 -8.67 -16.34
C ILE A 14 -12.47 -8.78 -16.43
N TYR A 15 -13.04 -8.91 -17.62
CA TYR A 15 -14.49 -9.01 -17.81
C TYR A 15 -14.99 -10.47 -17.92
N HIS A 16 -14.10 -11.46 -18.05
CA HIS A 16 -14.49 -12.84 -18.36
C HIS A 16 -15.13 -13.61 -17.20
N ARG A 17 -14.98 -13.15 -15.95
CA ARG A 17 -15.35 -13.89 -14.73
C ARG A 17 -15.90 -12.96 -13.65
N MET A 18 -16.89 -12.15 -14.01
CA MET A 18 -17.52 -11.20 -13.08
C MET A 18 -18.09 -11.94 -11.87
N GLY A 19 -17.77 -11.48 -10.67
CA GLY A 19 -18.18 -12.11 -9.41
C GLY A 19 -17.24 -13.22 -8.90
N ASP A 20 -16.38 -13.78 -9.77
CA ASP A 20 -15.51 -14.92 -9.45
C ASP A 20 -14.02 -14.55 -9.31
N GLN A 21 -13.73 -13.25 -9.33
CA GLN A 21 -12.38 -12.71 -9.18
C GLN A 21 -12.43 -11.39 -8.42
N ASP A 22 -11.34 -11.10 -7.71
CA ASP A 22 -11.20 -9.82 -7.03
C ASP A 22 -10.74 -8.74 -8.01
N LEU A 23 -11.40 -7.58 -8.01
CA LEU A 23 -11.05 -6.42 -8.81
C LEU A 23 -10.42 -5.37 -7.90
N THR A 24 -9.20 -4.99 -8.23
CA THR A 24 -8.42 -4.01 -7.45
C THR A 24 -7.81 -2.94 -8.36
N SER A 25 -7.61 -1.76 -7.79
CA SER A 25 -6.94 -0.62 -8.42
C SER A 25 -5.92 -0.03 -7.44
N ASP A 26 -4.93 0.67 -7.98
CA ASP A 26 -4.06 1.47 -7.12
C ASP A 26 -4.83 2.64 -6.52
N VAL A 27 -4.44 3.02 -5.30
CA VAL A 27 -5.07 4.11 -4.56
C VAL A 27 -4.51 5.45 -5.05
N ASN A 28 -5.40 6.39 -5.38
CA ASN A 28 -5.00 7.77 -5.64
C ASN A 28 -4.89 8.57 -4.33
N PHE A 29 -3.69 8.63 -3.75
CA PHE A 29 -3.43 9.36 -2.51
C PHE A 29 -3.59 10.89 -2.65
N THR A 30 -3.47 11.45 -3.85
CA THR A 30 -3.72 12.89 -4.07
C THR A 30 -5.18 13.23 -3.82
N ASP A 31 -6.10 12.40 -4.30
CA ASP A 31 -7.53 12.60 -4.08
C ASP A 31 -7.91 12.42 -2.61
N LEU A 32 -7.34 11.42 -1.94
CA LEU A 32 -7.55 11.21 -0.51
C LEU A 32 -7.11 12.42 0.33
N GLN A 33 -5.96 13.03 0.02
CA GLN A 33 -5.50 14.24 0.67
C GLN A 33 -6.45 15.42 0.41
N ASN A 34 -6.85 15.62 -0.84
CA ASN A 34 -7.78 16.68 -1.21
C ASN A 34 -9.14 16.56 -0.50
N TRP A 35 -9.68 15.34 -0.40
CA TRP A 35 -10.93 15.08 0.30
C TRP A 35 -10.78 15.27 1.81
N SER A 36 -9.68 14.81 2.40
CA SER A 36 -9.39 15.01 3.83
C SER A 36 -9.36 16.50 4.19
N ASN A 37 -8.64 17.31 3.40
CA ASN A 37 -8.59 18.76 3.59
C ASN A 37 -9.98 19.41 3.47
N LYS A 38 -10.79 19.00 2.49
CA LYS A 38 -12.18 19.50 2.32
C LYS A 38 -13.09 19.13 3.51
N LEU A 39 -12.80 18.02 4.18
CA LEU A 39 -13.50 17.58 5.39
C LEU A 39 -12.94 18.23 6.67
N GLY A 40 -11.96 19.13 6.56
CA GLY A 40 -11.33 19.81 7.70
C GLY A 40 -10.35 18.92 8.48
N TRP A 41 -9.87 17.84 7.87
CA TRP A 41 -8.83 17.00 8.46
C TRP A 41 -7.45 17.52 8.05
N GLU A 42 -6.48 17.35 8.92
CA GLU A 42 -5.08 17.66 8.66
C GLU A 42 -4.36 16.40 8.17
N ILE A 43 -3.73 16.47 6.99
CA ILE A 43 -2.80 15.44 6.53
C ILE A 43 -1.45 15.66 7.19
N THR A 44 -0.93 14.64 7.86
CA THR A 44 0.31 14.79 8.63
C THR A 44 1.48 14.00 8.10
N SER A 45 1.24 12.97 7.31
CA SER A 45 2.30 12.28 6.57
C SER A 45 1.72 11.53 5.38
N LEU A 46 2.53 11.43 4.32
CA LEU A 46 2.37 10.46 3.24
C LEU A 46 3.76 9.88 2.96
N GLU A 47 3.95 8.60 3.23
CA GLU A 47 5.26 7.94 3.09
C GLU A 47 5.14 6.52 2.55
N THR A 48 6.28 5.87 2.31
CA THR A 48 6.31 4.47 1.88
C THR A 48 6.07 3.53 3.06
N GLN A 49 5.61 2.31 2.81
CA GLN A 49 5.49 1.30 3.86
C GLN A 49 6.84 1.06 4.57
N ARG A 50 7.94 1.00 3.80
CA ARG A 50 9.28 0.84 4.35
C ARG A 50 9.60 1.97 5.33
N ASP A 51 9.41 3.22 4.92
CA ASP A 51 9.77 4.39 5.75
C ASP A 51 8.90 4.46 7.00
N PHE A 52 7.60 4.17 6.87
CA PHE A 52 6.67 4.10 7.98
C PHE A 52 7.09 3.05 9.02
N VAL A 53 7.37 1.82 8.58
CA VAL A 53 7.80 0.73 9.48
C VAL A 53 9.14 1.07 10.13
N MET A 54 10.10 1.59 9.35
CA MET A 54 11.42 1.98 9.86
C MET A 54 11.36 3.13 10.87
N ARG A 55 10.43 4.07 10.70
CA ARG A 55 10.20 5.19 11.62
C ARG A 55 9.65 4.71 12.96
N LEU A 56 8.73 3.75 12.96
CA LEU A 56 8.08 3.25 14.18
C LEU A 56 8.84 2.10 14.85
N MET A 57 9.53 1.27 14.08
CA MET A 57 10.23 0.08 14.54
C MET A 57 11.62 0.01 13.88
N PRO A 58 12.59 0.85 14.33
CA PRO A 58 13.91 0.89 13.71
C PRO A 58 14.66 -0.44 13.71
N SER A 59 14.40 -1.31 14.70
CA SER A 59 15.01 -2.65 14.81
C SER A 59 14.65 -3.58 13.65
N CYS A 60 13.57 -3.30 12.91
CA CYS A 60 13.18 -4.10 11.75
C CYS A 60 14.24 -4.08 10.63
N LYS A 61 15.16 -3.12 10.63
CA LYS A 61 16.29 -3.13 9.70
C LYS A 61 17.20 -4.31 9.94
N GLU A 62 17.61 -4.53 11.18
CA GLU A 62 18.45 -5.67 11.55
C GLU A 62 17.66 -6.98 11.39
N ASP A 63 16.37 -6.99 11.79
CA ASP A 63 15.51 -8.17 11.67
C ASP A 63 15.32 -8.61 10.21
N SER A 64 15.33 -7.69 9.24
CA SER A 64 15.20 -8.01 7.81
C SER A 64 16.31 -8.92 7.28
N VAL A 65 17.45 -9.00 7.96
CA VAL A 65 18.56 -9.88 7.58
C VAL A 65 18.23 -11.34 7.88
N THR A 66 17.45 -11.61 8.92
CA THR A 66 17.21 -12.97 9.44
C THR A 66 15.76 -13.42 9.28
N LEU A 67 14.82 -12.49 9.16
CA LEU A 67 13.39 -12.75 9.06
C LEU A 67 12.88 -12.40 7.64
N PRO A 68 12.62 -13.40 6.77
CA PRO A 68 12.19 -13.17 5.39
C PRO A 68 10.90 -12.36 5.26
N ALA A 69 9.98 -12.47 6.22
CA ALA A 69 8.76 -11.66 6.22
C ALA A 69 9.07 -10.16 6.41
N VAL A 70 10.08 -9.83 7.23
CA VAL A 70 10.51 -8.44 7.44
C VAL A 70 11.26 -7.92 6.21
N GLU A 71 12.10 -8.74 5.59
CA GLU A 71 12.71 -8.42 4.30
C GLU A 71 11.64 -8.08 3.25
N PHE A 72 10.64 -8.94 3.10
CA PHE A 72 9.59 -8.76 2.10
C PHE A 72 8.84 -7.43 2.26
N ILE A 73 8.41 -7.09 3.48
CA ILE A 73 7.65 -5.85 3.73
C ILE A 73 8.51 -4.59 3.63
N LEU A 74 9.84 -4.71 3.82
CA LEU A 74 10.77 -3.59 3.72
C LEU A 74 11.42 -3.47 2.33
N ASN A 75 11.30 -4.49 1.47
CA ASN A 75 12.00 -4.54 0.18
C ASN A 75 11.59 -3.34 -0.71
N PRO A 76 12.53 -2.44 -1.06
CA PRO A 76 12.22 -1.22 -1.79
C PRO A 76 11.87 -1.46 -3.27
N GLU A 77 12.20 -2.63 -3.82
CA GLU A 77 11.81 -3.04 -5.17
C GLU A 77 10.49 -3.84 -5.16
N GLY A 78 9.90 -4.03 -3.99
CA GLY A 78 8.62 -4.72 -3.80
C GLY A 78 7.68 -3.96 -2.87
N ALA A 79 7.17 -4.66 -1.85
CA ALA A 79 6.14 -4.15 -0.97
C ALA A 79 6.54 -2.84 -0.28
N GLY A 80 7.80 -2.70 0.12
CA GLY A 80 8.31 -1.54 0.85
C GLY A 80 8.05 -0.21 0.14
N ARG A 81 8.08 -0.17 -1.20
CA ARG A 81 7.79 1.04 -1.99
C ARG A 81 6.40 1.03 -2.62
N ALA A 82 5.88 -0.13 -3.00
CA ALA A 82 4.59 -0.27 -3.66
C ALA A 82 3.43 0.13 -2.73
N PHE A 83 3.50 -0.25 -1.45
CA PHE A 83 2.55 0.17 -0.43
C PHE A 83 2.93 1.53 0.15
N LYS A 84 1.91 2.31 0.50
CA LYS A 84 2.03 3.67 1.07
C LYS A 84 1.18 3.79 2.32
N VAL A 85 1.55 4.71 3.20
CA VAL A 85 0.78 5.07 4.39
C VAL A 85 0.47 6.56 4.34
N LEU A 86 -0.81 6.90 4.49
CA LEU A 86 -1.31 8.27 4.62
C LEU A 86 -1.89 8.42 6.03
N GLU A 87 -1.33 9.32 6.83
CA GLU A 87 -1.86 9.68 8.15
C GLU A 87 -2.66 10.98 8.04
N ALA A 88 -3.92 10.93 8.47
CA ALA A 88 -4.81 12.08 8.54
C ALA A 88 -5.43 12.17 9.94
N ARG A 89 -5.53 13.39 10.47
CA ARG A 89 -6.01 13.67 11.83
C ARG A 89 -7.21 14.61 11.74
N LYS A 90 -8.27 14.31 12.49
CA LYS A 90 -9.37 15.25 12.66
C LYS A 90 -9.00 16.25 13.76
N LEU A 91 -9.11 17.54 13.46
CA LEU A 91 -8.93 18.63 14.43
C LEU A 91 -10.11 18.68 15.42
#